data_AF-A0A380C075-F1
#
_entry.id   AF-A0A380C075-F1
#
_cell.length_a   1.000
_cell.length_b   1.000
_cell.length_c   1.000
_cell.angle_alpha   90.00
_cell.angle_beta   90.00
_cell.angle_gamma   90.00
#
_symmetry.space_group_name_H-M   'P 1'
#
loop_
_entity.id
_entity.type
_entity.pdbx_description
1 polymer ?
#
loop_
_entity_poly.entity_id
_entity_poly.type
_entity_poly.pdbx_seq_one_letter_code
_entity_poly.pdbx_strand_id
1 'polypeptide(L)' 'MINQVYQLVAPRQIEVTYNNEDITRDKVIVRPLYLSICAADQRYYTGSRNQTVLEKNYLCL' A
#
# COMPACT_ATOMS: atom_id res chain seq x y z
N MET A 1 -4.82 -7.41 -15.81
CA MET A 1 -5.97 -6.57 -15.43
C MET A 1 -5.45 -5.27 -14.84
N ILE A 2 -5.91 -4.13 -15.33
CA ILE A 2 -5.45 -2.81 -14.87
C ILE A 2 -6.17 -2.45 -13.57
N ASN A 3 -5.40 -2.16 -12.54
CA ASN A 3 -5.85 -1.74 -11.21
C ASN A 3 -5.35 -0.32 -10.92
N GLN A 4 -6.16 0.45 -10.21
CA GLN A 4 -5.78 1.74 -9.65
C GLN A 4 -5.37 1.54 -8.19
N VAL A 5 -4.13 1.89 -7.84
CA VAL A 5 -3.55 1.71 -6.51
C VAL A 5 -3.19 3.08 -5.94
N TYR A 6 -3.63 3.34 -4.70
CA TYR A 6 -3.23 4.53 -3.95
C TYR A 6 -1.96 4.21 -3.17
N GLN A 7 -0.85 4.85 -3.51
CA GLN A 7 0.47 4.58 -2.95
C GLN A 7 0.99 5.79 -2.17
N LEU A 8 1.44 5.56 -0.94
CA LEU A 8 2.17 6.55 -0.17
C LEU A 8 3.63 6.58 -0.66
N VAL A 9 4.04 7.64 -1.35
CA VAL A 9 5.41 7.79 -1.90
C VAL A 9 6.34 8.51 -0.92
N ALA A 10 5.78 9.38 -0.08
CA ALA A 10 6.48 10.08 1.00
C ALA A 10 5.47 10.42 2.11
N PRO A 11 5.91 10.79 3.34
CA PRO A 11 5.01 11.25 4.37
C PRO A 11 4.09 12.36 3.84
N ARG A 12 2.78 12.17 4.01
CA ARG A 12 1.71 13.06 3.54
C ARG A 12 1.54 13.17 2.02
N GLN A 13 2.20 12.34 1.23
CA GLN A 13 2.13 12.36 -0.23
C GLN A 13 1.63 11.00 -0.74
N ILE A 14 0.36 10.98 -1.15
CA ILE A 14 -0.27 9.81 -1.77
C ILE A 14 -0.44 10.10 -3.26
N GLU A 15 -0.02 9.14 -4.08
CA GLU A 15 -0.14 9.18 -5.54
C GLU A 15 -0.99 8.01 -6.03
N VAL A 16 -1.56 8.17 -7.22
CA VAL A 16 -2.37 7.14 -7.88
C VAL A 16 -1.51 6.48 -8.95
N THR A 17 -1.22 5.20 -8.75
CA THR A 17 -0.44 4.37 -9.67
C THR A 17 -1.35 3.34 -10.35
N TYR A 18 -1.05 3.01 -11.61
CA TYR A 18 -1.74 1.95 -12.34
C TYR A 18 -0.87 0.71 -12.41
N ASN A 19 -1.38 -0.41 -11.88
CA ASN A 19 -0.69 -1.69 -11.92
C ASN A 19 -1.46 -2.67 -12.80
N ASN A 20 -0.75 -3.37 -13.67
CA ASN A 20 -1.33 -4.42 -14.50
C ASN A 20 -0.96 -5.79 -13.91
N GLU A 21 -1.96 -6.53 -13.46
CA GLU A 21 -1.79 -7.83 -12.80
C GLU A 21 -2.33 -8.96 -13.68
N ASP A 22 -1.51 -9.98 -13.93
CA ASP A 22 -1.96 -11.17 -14.66
C ASP A 22 -2.85 -12.05 -13.78
N ILE A 23 -4.03 -12.39 -14.32
CA ILE A 23 -5.01 -13.24 -13.62
C ILE A 23 -4.66 -14.70 -13.91
N THR A 24 -4.19 -15.41 -12.88
CA THR A 24 -3.95 -16.86 -12.92
C THR A 24 -5.11 -17.63 -12.28
N ARG A 25 -5.24 -18.92 -12.62
CA ARG A 25 -6.40 -19.77 -12.24
C ARG A 25 -6.58 -20.01 -10.74
N ASP A 26 -5.57 -19.72 -9.91
CA ASP A 26 -5.56 -20.07 -8.48
C ASP A 26 -5.72 -18.86 -7.55
N LYS A 27 -6.27 -17.74 -8.06
CA LYS A 27 -6.45 -16.50 -7.28
C LYS A 27 -7.92 -16.08 -7.24
N VAL A 28 -8.36 -15.60 -6.08
CA VAL A 28 -9.67 -14.93 -5.92
C VAL A 28 -9.49 -13.45 -6.20
N ILE A 29 -10.32 -12.90 -7.08
CA ILE A 29 -10.33 -11.47 -7.42
C ILE A 29 -11.40 -10.78 -6.58
N VAL A 30 -11.00 -9.74 -5.85
CA VAL A 30 -11.92 -8.92 -5.05
C VAL A 30 -11.92 -7.49 -5.59
N ARG A 31 -13.11 -6.92 -5.75
CA ARG A 31 -13.30 -5.50 -6.05
C ARG A 31 -13.78 -4.77 -4.78
N PRO A 32 -12.87 -4.17 -3.99
CA PRO A 32 -13.27 -3.45 -2.79
C PRO A 32 -14.10 -2.21 -3.15
N LEU A 33 -15.16 -1.97 -2.38
CA LEU A 33 -16.01 -0.76 -2.50
C LEU A 33 -15.68 0.27 -1.42
N TYR A 34 -15.14 -0.20 -0.29
CA TYR A 34 -14.84 0.62 0.88
C TYR A 34 -13.47 0.22 1.44
N LEU A 35 -12.75 1.21 1.98
CA LEU A 35 -11.48 1.03 2.66
C LEU A 35 -11.57 1.73 4.02
N SER A 36 -11.24 1.01 5.09
CA SER A 36 -11.13 1.58 6.44
C SER A 36 -9.70 2.02 6.71
N ILE A 37 -9.52 3.23 7.25
CA ILE A 37 -8.22 3.74 7.68
C ILE A 37 -8.01 3.39 9.16
N CYS A 38 -6.88 2.78 9.48
CA CYS A 38 -6.52 2.43 10.85
C CYS A 38 -5.40 3.32 11.42
N ALA A 39 -5.09 3.13 12.70
CA ALA A 39 -4.00 3.85 13.37
C ALA A 39 -2.61 3.52 12.80
N ALA A 40 -2.43 2.36 12.17
CA ALA A 40 -1.17 2.05 11.48
C ALA A 40 -1.00 2.95 10.24
N ASP A 41 -2.04 3.07 9.42
CA ASP A 41 -2.03 3.89 8.21
C ASP A 41 -1.74 5.36 8.52
N GLN A 42 -2.32 5.89 9.60
CA GLN A 42 -2.02 7.26 10.05
C GLN A 42 -0.55 7.43 10.44
N ARG A 43 0.06 6.44 11.10
CA ARG A 43 1.50 6.48 11.46
C ARG A 43 2.39 6.44 10.23
N TYR A 44 2.05 5.62 9.23
CA TYR A 44 2.75 5.62 7.94
C TYR A 44 2.59 6.96 7.22
N TYR A 45 1.36 7.46 7.10
CA TYR A 45 1.06 8.73 6.44
C TYR A 45 1.77 9.93 7.09
N THR A 46 1.83 9.97 8.42
CA THR A 46 2.49 11.05 9.16
C THR A 46 4.02 10.90 9.22
N GLY A 47 4.58 9.75 8.84
CA GLY A 47 6.01 9.46 8.99
C GLY A 47 6.45 9.25 10.44
N SER A 48 5.53 9.08 11.39
CA SER A 48 5.83 8.87 12.82
C SER A 48 6.23 7.44 13.15
N ARG A 49 6.25 6.54 12.16
CA ARG A 49 6.69 5.15 12.33
C ARG A 49 8.21 5.10 12.44
N ASN A 50 8.72 4.47 13.51
CA ASN A 50 10.16 4.34 13.75
C ASN A 50 10.88 3.67 12.55
N GLN A 51 11.91 4.34 12.04
CA GLN A 51 12.67 3.96 10.87
C GLN A 51 13.39 2.62 11.01
N THR A 52 13.92 2.32 12.21
CA THR A 52 14.55 1.01 12.49
C THR A 52 13.57 -0.16 12.33
N VAL A 53 12.27 0.07 12.55
CA VAL A 53 11.21 -0.94 12.37
C VAL A 53 10.80 -1.05 10.90
N LEU A 54 10.88 0.06 10.15
CA LEU A 54 10.66 0.04 8.71
C LEU A 54 11.78 -0.76 8.02
N GLU A 55 13.02 -0.50 8.41
CA GLU A 55 14.19 -1.16 7.87
C GLU A 55 14.21 -2.67 8.18
N LYS A 56 13.80 -3.06 9.38
CA LYS A 56 13.84 -4.47 9.79
C LYS A 56 12.79 -5.37 9.10
N ASN A 57 11.65 -4.80 8.69
CA ASN A 57 10.52 -5.58 8.17
C ASN A 57 10.26 -5.41 6.67
N TYR A 58 10.71 -4.29 6.07
CA TYR A 58 10.35 -3.93 4.70
C TYR A 58 11.56 -3.50 3.85
N LEU A 59 12.79 -3.53 4.39
CA LEU A 59 14.00 -3.35 3.61
C LEU A 59 14.35 -4.67 2.92
N CYS A 60 13.69 -4.89 1.78
CA CYS A 60 14.30 -5.66 0.71
C CYS A 60 15.30 -4.72 0.04
N LEU A 61 16.59 -4.86 0.38
CA LEU A 61 17.70 -4.47 -0.48
C LEU A 61 17.97 -5.61 -1.45
#